data_AF-A0A925Q1F1-F1
#
_entry.id   AF-A0A925Q1F1-F1
#
_cell.length_a   1.000
_cell.length_b   1.000
_cell.length_c   1.000
_cell.angle_alpha   90.00
_cell.angle_beta   90.00
_cell.angle_gamma   90.00
#
_symmetry.space_group_name_H-M   'P 1'
#
loop_
_entity.id
_entity.type
_entity.pdbx_description
1 polymer ?
#
loop_
_entity_poly.entity_id
_entity_poly.type
_entity_poly.pdbx_seq_one_letter_code
_entity_poly.pdbx_strand_id
1 'polypeptide(L)'
;MIVVRILLVLLALISAGCATTGGGEEEFEPRVFDDLPEPIAMEPAVATVTAEDPKQQEESNQEEGEVPLAIAGSEQPDGIAEVVVQGRIRNRREAIHNLVAEARVLLDDVELEYVLTGKGKRQALRGRPVAFALWSDWKQQWTIAQLELPRPPIKWKPGRKPLAFRMLTPGIEARHVKGTGAERLMFAFSADGESLKVYGRKFPVFDNNHVKRRRWAAVVETAKTIVYLPFTEDTFDPGFVSGGREFLLATARKALDDLRLAQVPSAAFPGKFLADVIPPQVVTTLAVIEQTDDRDYLQKQSIAFEEVLSQYGLKQGEAYRYSVSVAKALGPMQFTNRRGNGTYSMVVRRCPGAKLDPVFESGATNLLNAMKAAICLLDLEIGQMRPAIRAAYEINPVVLGIFPVAAYNGGPRNVTKLYRVLDRMNVELDELRRPQEQPVDSPVKCPCIWKAEGTEIRPVSIPRYNNENRWYIEKYQSIVSLFE
;
A
#
# COMPACT_ATOMS: atom_id res chain seq x y z
N MET A 1 49.72 22.00 -19.88
CA MET A 1 48.31 21.96 -20.33
C MET A 1 48.24 21.21 -21.66
N ILE A 2 47.35 20.22 -21.77
CA ILE A 2 46.78 19.69 -23.02
C ILE A 2 47.75 18.97 -23.98
N VAL A 3 48.51 17.97 -23.52
CA VAL A 3 49.13 16.99 -24.45
C VAL A 3 49.02 15.54 -23.98
N VAL A 4 48.79 15.26 -22.69
CA VAL A 4 48.85 13.86 -22.18
C VAL A 4 47.47 13.23 -21.90
N ARG A 5 46.34 13.90 -22.19
CA ARG A 5 44.99 13.37 -21.91
C ARG A 5 44.10 13.09 -23.13
N ILE A 6 44.64 13.14 -24.36
CA ILE A 6 43.87 12.87 -25.60
C ILE A 6 44.07 11.42 -26.11
N LEU A 7 44.86 10.58 -25.41
CA LEU A 7 45.23 9.24 -25.89
C LEU A 7 44.25 8.10 -25.53
N LEU A 8 43.05 8.36 -25.01
CA LEU A 8 42.12 7.28 -24.59
C LEU A 8 40.66 7.47 -25.08
N VAL A 9 40.45 8.26 -26.14
CA VAL A 9 39.11 8.46 -26.75
C VAL A 9 39.03 7.90 -28.19
N LEU A 10 40.08 7.29 -28.73
CA LEU A 10 40.14 6.94 -30.16
C LEU A 10 40.74 5.55 -30.40
N LEU A 11 40.16 4.49 -29.83
CA LEU A 11 40.45 3.10 -30.25
C LEU A 11 39.42 2.13 -29.65
N ALA A 12 38.24 1.99 -30.28
CA ALA A 12 37.45 0.75 -30.32
C ALA A 12 36.13 0.92 -31.09
N LEU A 13 36.19 1.49 -32.30
CA LEU A 13 35.20 1.22 -33.34
C LEU A 13 35.95 0.79 -34.59
N ILE A 14 35.39 -0.20 -35.28
CA ILE A 14 35.81 -0.84 -36.53
C ILE A 14 36.62 -2.14 -36.34
N SER A 15 35.91 -3.26 -36.46
CA SER A 15 36.27 -4.35 -37.40
C SER A 15 35.07 -5.28 -37.57
N ALA A 16 34.48 -5.22 -38.76
CA ALA A 16 33.43 -6.08 -39.27
C ALA A 16 33.97 -7.48 -39.65
N GLY A 17 33.08 -8.47 -39.79
CA GLY A 17 33.42 -9.73 -40.45
C GLY A 17 32.34 -10.82 -40.34
N CYS A 18 31.49 -10.92 -41.36
CA CYS A 18 30.61 -12.06 -41.64
C CYS A 18 31.39 -13.35 -41.94
N ALA A 19 30.84 -14.53 -41.61
CA ALA A 19 30.54 -15.65 -42.54
C ALA A 19 30.22 -16.98 -41.81
N THR A 20 28.98 -17.48 -42.00
CA THR A 20 28.56 -18.83 -42.46
C THR A 20 29.35 -20.08 -41.98
N THR A 21 28.81 -21.22 -41.54
CA THR A 21 27.80 -22.14 -42.12
C THR A 21 27.68 -23.39 -41.21
N GLY A 22 26.57 -24.11 -41.30
CA GLY A 22 26.41 -25.53 -40.89
C GLY A 22 25.48 -25.67 -39.67
N GLY A 23 24.28 -26.25 -39.73
CA GLY A 23 23.71 -27.24 -40.65
C GLY A 23 23.24 -28.43 -39.81
N GLY A 24 21.98 -28.85 -39.95
CA GLY A 24 21.47 -30.08 -39.34
C GLY A 24 20.03 -30.00 -38.85
N GLU A 25 19.10 -30.29 -39.76
CA GLU A 25 17.66 -30.50 -39.56
C GLU A 25 17.38 -31.75 -38.69
N GLU A 26 16.22 -31.79 -38.02
CA GLU A 26 15.17 -32.79 -38.28
C GLU A 26 13.94 -32.54 -37.39
N GLU A 27 12.83 -32.18 -38.03
CA GLU A 27 11.46 -32.34 -37.53
C GLU A 27 11.11 -33.83 -37.47
N PHE A 28 10.32 -34.27 -36.47
CA PHE A 28 9.16 -35.14 -36.72
C PHE A 28 8.19 -35.17 -35.53
N GLU A 29 6.94 -35.40 -35.90
CA GLU A 29 5.63 -35.17 -35.28
C GLU A 29 5.16 -36.08 -34.12
N PRO A 30 3.99 -35.77 -33.50
CA PRO A 30 3.51 -36.36 -32.23
C PRO A 30 2.67 -37.64 -32.43
N ARG A 31 2.46 -38.39 -31.35
CA ARG A 31 1.49 -39.52 -31.32
C ARG A 31 0.38 -39.30 -30.29
N VAL A 32 -0.85 -39.39 -30.80
CA VAL A 32 -2.13 -39.55 -30.10
C VAL A 32 -2.46 -41.04 -30.05
N PHE A 33 -3.02 -41.53 -28.94
CA PHE A 33 -3.90 -42.69 -28.92
C PHE A 33 -5.01 -42.46 -27.88
N ASP A 34 -6.25 -42.40 -28.36
CA ASP A 34 -7.47 -42.65 -27.58
C ASP A 34 -7.78 -44.16 -27.67
N ASP A 35 -8.27 -44.74 -26.57
CA ASP A 35 -9.28 -45.81 -26.58
C ASP A 35 -9.85 -46.01 -25.16
N LEU A 36 -11.19 -46.07 -25.08
CA LEU A 36 -12.07 -46.51 -23.97
C LEU A 36 -12.99 -47.63 -24.54
N PRO A 37 -13.73 -48.48 -23.78
CA PRO A 37 -14.25 -48.29 -22.40
C PRO A 37 -14.31 -49.52 -21.42
N GLU A 38 -14.48 -49.23 -20.11
CA GLU A 38 -15.24 -49.82 -18.96
C GLU A 38 -15.63 -51.32 -18.79
N PRO A 39 -16.11 -51.84 -17.60
CA PRO A 39 -16.34 -51.22 -16.25
C PRO A 39 -15.87 -52.06 -15.02
N ILE A 40 -15.95 -51.48 -13.79
CA ILE A 40 -16.67 -51.97 -12.57
C ILE A 40 -16.08 -51.39 -11.24
N ALA A 41 -16.90 -50.52 -10.64
CA ALA A 41 -17.30 -50.35 -9.22
C ALA A 41 -16.35 -49.99 -8.04
N MET A 42 -16.87 -49.02 -7.26
CA MET A 42 -16.74 -48.70 -5.83
C MET A 42 -15.74 -47.62 -5.37
N GLU A 43 -16.32 -46.48 -5.02
CA GLU A 43 -15.89 -45.39 -4.11
C GLU A 43 -15.41 -45.87 -2.71
N PRO A 44 -14.72 -45.04 -1.86
CA PRO A 44 -14.92 -43.58 -1.73
C PRO A 44 -13.70 -42.66 -1.53
N ALA A 45 -13.93 -41.41 -1.97
CA ALA A 45 -13.55 -40.13 -1.38
C ALA A 45 -12.17 -39.95 -0.70
N VAL A 46 -11.20 -39.45 -1.47
CA VAL A 46 -10.14 -38.56 -0.96
C VAL A 46 -10.03 -37.37 -1.91
N ALA A 47 -10.49 -36.20 -1.46
CA ALA A 47 -10.38 -34.96 -2.23
C ALA A 47 -8.93 -34.44 -2.16
N THR A 48 -8.11 -34.88 -3.11
CA THR A 48 -6.83 -34.27 -3.47
C THR A 48 -7.11 -32.96 -4.20
N VAL A 49 -6.74 -31.84 -3.58
CA VAL A 49 -6.72 -30.53 -4.24
C VAL A 49 -5.53 -30.51 -5.20
N THR A 50 -5.78 -30.79 -6.46
CA THR A 50 -4.83 -30.54 -7.55
C THR A 50 -4.65 -29.04 -7.74
N ALA A 51 -3.41 -28.61 -7.55
CA ALA A 51 -2.94 -27.29 -7.88
C ALA A 51 -2.79 -27.20 -9.40
N GLU A 52 -3.56 -26.33 -10.04
CA GLU A 52 -3.22 -25.83 -11.36
C GLU A 52 -2.55 -24.46 -11.25
N ASP A 53 -1.38 -24.41 -11.88
CA ASP A 53 -0.52 -23.27 -12.15
C ASP A 53 -1.30 -22.21 -12.95
N PRO A 54 -1.06 -20.92 -12.68
CA PRO A 54 -0.46 -20.19 -13.79
C PRO A 54 0.75 -19.36 -13.34
N LYS A 55 1.87 -19.64 -14.00
CA LYS A 55 2.96 -18.71 -14.27
C LYS A 55 2.40 -17.36 -14.74
N GLN A 56 2.36 -16.39 -13.84
CA GLN A 56 2.57 -14.98 -14.17
C GLN A 56 3.46 -14.36 -13.09
N GLN A 57 4.68 -14.00 -13.50
CA GLN A 57 5.44 -12.94 -12.85
C GLN A 57 4.64 -11.65 -12.99
N GLU A 58 3.82 -11.34 -11.99
CA GLU A 58 3.32 -9.98 -11.82
C GLU A 58 4.46 -9.15 -11.22
N GLU A 59 5.18 -8.43 -12.08
CA GLU A 59 5.71 -7.13 -11.65
C GLU A 59 4.53 -6.33 -11.06
N SER A 60 4.73 -5.67 -9.92
CA SER A 60 3.74 -4.84 -9.24
C SER A 60 3.25 -3.71 -10.16
N ASN A 61 2.30 -4.03 -11.03
CA ASN A 61 1.53 -3.08 -11.80
C ASN A 61 0.53 -2.45 -10.83
N GLN A 62 0.96 -1.38 -10.18
CA GLN A 62 0.17 -0.54 -9.28
C GLN A 62 -0.88 0.24 -10.09
N GLU A 63 -1.92 -0.47 -10.52
CA GLU A 63 -3.20 0.11 -10.87
C GLU A 63 -4.03 0.20 -9.57
N GLU A 64 -5.00 1.12 -9.46
CA GLU A 64 -5.77 1.28 -8.20
C GLU A 64 -7.19 0.78 -8.37
N GLY A 65 -7.74 0.17 -7.31
CA GLY A 65 -9.12 -0.29 -7.28
C GLY A 65 -10.11 0.85 -7.00
N GLU A 66 -11.38 0.62 -7.36
CA GLU A 66 -12.46 1.53 -6.94
C GLU A 66 -12.83 1.30 -5.48
N VAL A 67 -13.04 2.39 -4.74
CA VAL A 67 -13.55 2.37 -3.37
C VAL A 67 -14.93 1.68 -3.33
N PRO A 68 -15.16 0.72 -2.42
CA PRO A 68 -16.50 0.17 -2.20
C PRO A 68 -17.52 1.21 -1.68
N LEU A 69 -18.76 1.16 -2.19
CA LEU A 69 -19.83 2.11 -1.83
C LEU A 69 -20.20 2.10 -0.33
N ALA A 70 -20.04 0.96 0.35
CA ALA A 70 -20.34 0.84 1.78
C ALA A 70 -19.45 1.76 2.64
N ILE A 71 -18.20 2.00 2.22
CA ILE A 71 -17.22 2.79 2.97
C ILE A 71 -17.54 4.28 2.85
N ALA A 72 -17.91 4.71 1.64
CA ALA A 72 -18.24 6.10 1.33
C ALA A 72 -19.46 6.64 2.09
N GLY A 73 -20.26 5.78 2.75
CA GLY A 73 -21.41 6.20 3.55
C GLY A 73 -21.21 6.15 5.06
N SER A 74 -19.98 5.88 5.54
CA SER A 74 -19.67 5.74 6.96
C SER A 74 -19.12 7.02 7.59
N GLU A 75 -19.33 8.17 6.94
CA GLU A 75 -18.97 9.49 7.47
C GLU A 75 -19.92 9.85 8.63
N GLN A 76 -19.52 9.51 9.86
CA GLN A 76 -19.97 10.24 11.04
C GLN A 76 -18.88 11.26 11.40
N PRO A 77 -19.21 12.54 11.58
CA PRO A 77 -18.24 13.51 12.06
C PRO A 77 -17.96 13.19 13.52
N ASP A 78 -16.83 12.55 13.80
CA ASP A 78 -16.27 12.57 15.15
C ASP A 78 -15.95 14.03 15.48
N GLY A 79 -16.63 14.54 16.52
CA GLY A 79 -16.64 15.95 16.90
C GLY A 79 -15.23 16.49 17.06
N ILE A 80 -14.88 17.45 16.21
CA ILE A 80 -13.67 18.25 16.36
C ILE A 80 -13.93 19.16 17.57
N ALA A 81 -13.20 18.94 18.66
CA ALA A 81 -13.24 19.84 19.81
C ALA A 81 -12.75 21.23 19.37
N GLU A 82 -13.65 22.20 19.38
CA GLU A 82 -13.38 23.60 19.05
C GLU A 82 -12.48 24.21 20.13
N VAL A 83 -11.21 24.44 19.80
CA VAL A 83 -10.26 25.13 20.67
C VAL A 83 -9.97 26.49 20.05
N VAL A 84 -10.64 27.52 20.58
CA VAL A 84 -10.38 28.92 20.24
C VAL A 84 -9.13 29.39 20.99
N VAL A 85 -8.04 29.70 20.28
CA VAL A 85 -6.89 30.42 20.86
C VAL A 85 -6.49 31.59 19.97
N GLN A 86 -6.42 32.76 20.59
CA GLN A 86 -6.03 34.03 19.98
C GLN A 86 -4.54 34.09 19.62
N GLY A 87 -4.29 34.41 18.35
CA GLY A 87 -3.18 35.20 17.78
C GLY A 87 -1.80 35.18 18.43
N ARG A 88 -0.84 34.53 17.75
CA ARG A 88 0.47 35.08 17.34
C ARG A 88 1.24 34.03 16.54
N ILE A 89 1.68 34.40 15.32
CA ILE A 89 2.50 33.63 14.36
C ILE A 89 2.03 32.16 14.23
N ARG A 90 1.09 31.91 13.31
CA ARG A 90 0.61 30.54 12.99
C ARG A 90 1.82 29.66 12.69
N ASN A 91 2.08 28.67 13.53
CA ASN A 91 2.98 27.58 13.20
C ASN A 91 2.50 26.99 11.86
N ARG A 92 3.41 26.76 10.90
CA ARG A 92 3.08 26.21 9.55
C ARG A 92 2.10 25.03 9.65
N ARG A 93 2.33 24.16 10.63
CA ARG A 93 1.48 23.02 10.96
C ARG A 93 0.01 23.41 11.23
N GLU A 94 -0.21 24.43 12.05
CA GLU A 94 -1.56 24.92 12.39
C GLU A 94 -2.22 25.57 11.18
N ALA A 95 -1.45 26.33 10.38
CA ALA A 95 -1.94 26.90 9.13
C ALA A 95 -2.40 25.81 8.15
N ILE A 96 -1.61 24.74 7.96
CA ILE A 96 -1.98 23.61 7.11
C ILE A 96 -3.26 22.96 7.64
N HIS A 97 -3.33 22.67 8.94
CA HIS A 97 -4.51 22.05 9.54
C HIS A 97 -5.78 22.88 9.31
N ASN A 98 -5.71 24.19 9.52
CA ASN A 98 -6.83 25.11 9.31
C ASN A 98 -7.26 25.16 7.83
N LEU A 99 -6.30 25.22 6.89
CA LEU A 99 -6.59 25.21 5.46
C LEU A 99 -7.23 23.88 5.01
N VAL A 100 -6.79 22.75 5.57
CA VAL A 100 -7.42 21.43 5.31
C VAL A 100 -8.85 21.38 5.85
N ALA A 101 -9.08 21.89 7.07
CA ALA A 101 -10.41 21.93 7.67
C ALA A 101 -11.36 22.82 6.85
N GLU A 102 -10.91 24.01 6.44
CA GLU A 102 -11.67 24.92 5.60
C GLU A 102 -11.97 24.32 4.22
N ALA A 103 -10.96 23.71 3.58
CA ALA A 103 -11.14 23.02 2.30
C ALA A 103 -12.20 21.91 2.37
N ARG A 104 -12.28 21.19 3.50
CA ARG A 104 -13.28 20.15 3.70
C ARG A 104 -14.70 20.73 3.70
N VAL A 105 -14.91 21.79 4.49
CA VAL A 105 -16.21 22.49 4.55
C VAL A 105 -16.62 23.00 3.17
N LEU A 106 -15.69 23.65 2.45
CA LEU A 106 -15.95 24.15 1.10
C LEU A 106 -16.34 23.04 0.13
N LEU A 107 -15.71 21.87 0.22
CA LEU A 107 -16.00 20.74 -0.66
C LEU A 107 -17.32 20.06 -0.29
N ASP A 108 -17.68 19.99 0.98
CA ASP A 108 -18.94 19.39 1.43
C ASP A 108 -20.15 20.07 0.76
N ASP A 109 -20.08 21.38 0.55
CA ASP A 109 -21.13 22.18 -0.12
C ASP A 109 -21.13 22.07 -1.67
N VAL A 110 -20.10 21.46 -2.27
CA VAL A 110 -20.01 21.35 -3.74
C VAL A 110 -20.86 20.19 -4.26
N GLU A 111 -21.85 20.48 -5.10
CA GLU A 111 -22.57 19.46 -5.85
C GLU A 111 -21.73 18.96 -7.05
N LEU A 112 -21.64 17.64 -7.22
CA LEU A 112 -20.96 17.04 -8.36
C LEU A 112 -21.93 16.86 -9.54
N GLU A 113 -21.60 17.46 -10.69
CA GLU A 113 -22.45 17.39 -11.89
C GLU A 113 -22.25 16.10 -12.69
N TYR A 114 -23.26 15.24 -12.73
CA TYR A 114 -23.23 14.01 -13.52
C TYR A 114 -23.91 14.19 -14.89
N VAL A 115 -23.16 13.96 -15.96
CA VAL A 115 -23.68 14.07 -17.33
C VAL A 115 -23.89 12.69 -17.95
N LEU A 116 -25.16 12.32 -18.14
CA LEU A 116 -25.54 11.14 -18.91
C LEU A 116 -25.70 11.51 -20.39
N THR A 117 -25.11 10.70 -21.27
CA THR A 117 -25.20 10.84 -22.73
C THR A 117 -25.89 9.62 -23.33
N GLY A 118 -26.42 9.73 -24.55
CA GLY A 118 -27.17 8.65 -25.18
C GLY A 118 -28.60 8.48 -24.64
N LYS A 119 -29.34 7.48 -25.14
CA LYS A 119 -30.74 7.20 -24.75
C LYS A 119 -30.95 5.70 -24.54
N GLY A 120 -31.88 5.36 -23.64
CA GLY A 120 -32.27 3.98 -23.34
C GLY A 120 -31.07 3.09 -23.00
N LYS A 121 -30.94 1.94 -23.68
CA LYS A 121 -29.84 0.98 -23.47
C LYS A 121 -28.44 1.51 -23.87
N ARG A 122 -28.37 2.61 -24.63
CA ARG A 122 -27.12 3.28 -25.02
C ARG A 122 -26.75 4.45 -24.10
N GLN A 123 -27.51 4.66 -23.01
CA GLN A 123 -27.16 5.68 -22.04
C GLN A 123 -25.79 5.34 -21.42
N ALA A 124 -24.95 6.35 -21.21
CA ALA A 124 -23.63 6.23 -20.62
C ALA A 124 -23.29 7.47 -19.79
N LEU A 125 -22.60 7.28 -18.67
CA LEU A 125 -21.99 8.39 -17.94
C LEU A 125 -20.82 8.92 -18.77
N ARG A 126 -20.85 10.21 -19.15
CA ARG A 126 -19.82 10.84 -19.98
C ARG A 126 -18.45 10.76 -19.31
N GLY A 127 -18.41 11.10 -18.03
CA GLY A 127 -17.25 10.99 -17.18
C GLY A 127 -17.59 11.11 -15.71
N ARG A 128 -16.58 10.89 -14.87
CA ARG A 128 -16.66 11.02 -13.43
C ARG A 128 -16.36 12.47 -13.04
N PRO A 129 -17.31 13.21 -12.44
CA PRO A 129 -17.05 14.54 -11.92
C PRO A 129 -16.16 14.46 -10.67
N VAL A 130 -15.24 15.41 -10.52
CA VAL A 130 -14.37 15.56 -9.35
C VAL A 130 -14.19 17.05 -9.08
N ALA A 131 -14.21 17.46 -7.81
CA ALA A 131 -13.91 18.82 -7.40
C ALA A 131 -12.64 18.87 -6.54
N PHE A 132 -11.90 19.98 -6.61
CA PHE A 132 -10.69 20.24 -5.85
C PHE A 132 -10.78 21.61 -5.17
N ALA A 133 -10.40 21.67 -3.90
CA ALA A 133 -10.22 22.92 -3.17
C ALA A 133 -8.80 23.41 -3.35
N LEU A 134 -8.65 24.53 -4.07
CA LEU A 134 -7.39 25.13 -4.44
C LEU A 134 -7.15 26.42 -3.66
N TRP A 135 -5.95 26.60 -3.15
CA TRP A 135 -5.53 27.81 -2.44
C TRP A 135 -4.49 28.59 -3.26
N SER A 136 -4.75 29.89 -3.44
CA SER A 136 -3.80 30.86 -3.99
C SER A 136 -3.05 31.54 -2.84
N ASP A 137 -1.73 31.46 -2.83
CA ASP A 137 -0.92 32.17 -1.84
C ASP A 137 -0.90 33.67 -2.14
N TRP A 138 -0.93 34.07 -3.42
CA TRP A 138 -0.87 35.48 -3.79
C TRP A 138 -2.17 36.21 -3.46
N LYS A 139 -3.30 35.59 -3.76
CA LYS A 139 -4.63 36.18 -3.56
C LYS A 139 -5.19 35.86 -2.17
N GLN A 140 -4.58 34.92 -1.43
CA GLN A 140 -5.06 34.40 -0.14
C GLN A 140 -6.54 34.00 -0.22
N GLN A 141 -6.91 33.31 -1.30
CA GLN A 141 -8.31 32.98 -1.60
C GLN A 141 -8.44 31.54 -2.07
N TRP A 142 -9.62 30.97 -1.80
CA TRP A 142 -10.01 29.67 -2.31
C TRP A 142 -10.52 29.74 -3.74
N THR A 143 -10.36 28.65 -4.47
CA THR A 143 -11.03 28.41 -5.75
C THR A 143 -11.42 26.93 -5.84
N ILE A 144 -12.66 26.66 -6.25
CA ILE A 144 -13.12 25.30 -6.50
C ILE A 144 -12.92 24.96 -7.98
N ALA A 145 -11.99 24.06 -8.25
CA ALA A 145 -11.76 23.54 -9.58
C ALA A 145 -12.58 22.26 -9.79
N GLN A 146 -13.40 22.24 -10.83
CA GLN A 146 -14.17 21.08 -11.24
C GLN A 146 -13.57 20.49 -12.51
N LEU A 147 -13.43 19.17 -12.53
CA LEU A 147 -12.97 18.42 -13.68
C LEU A 147 -13.80 17.16 -13.89
N GLU A 148 -13.78 16.65 -15.12
CA GLU A 148 -14.43 15.41 -15.50
C GLU A 148 -13.37 14.40 -16.00
N LEU A 149 -13.29 13.27 -15.30
CA LEU A 149 -12.41 12.16 -15.67
C LEU A 149 -13.14 11.14 -16.56
N PRO A 150 -12.45 10.46 -17.48
CA PRO A 150 -13.05 9.44 -18.34
C PRO A 150 -13.48 8.18 -17.58
N ARG A 151 -14.44 7.43 -18.17
CA ARG A 151 -14.95 6.13 -17.68
C ARG A 151 -14.92 5.08 -18.80
N PRO A 152 -14.77 3.76 -18.52
CA PRO A 152 -14.55 3.07 -17.22
C PRO A 152 -13.11 3.31 -16.69
N PRO A 153 -12.74 2.90 -15.44
CA PRO A 153 -11.43 3.23 -14.88
C PRO A 153 -10.34 2.90 -15.89
N ILE A 154 -9.64 3.94 -16.34
CA ILE A 154 -8.57 3.77 -17.31
C ILE A 154 -7.43 3.09 -16.59
N LYS A 155 -6.95 1.97 -17.14
CA LYS A 155 -5.68 1.40 -16.75
C LYS A 155 -4.58 2.40 -17.09
N TRP A 156 -4.24 3.25 -16.13
CA TRP A 156 -3.19 4.23 -16.26
C TRP A 156 -1.93 3.68 -15.62
N LYS A 157 -0.82 3.71 -16.36
CA LYS A 157 0.49 3.28 -15.86
C LYS A 157 1.41 4.49 -15.77
N PRO A 158 2.17 4.65 -14.68
CA PRO A 158 3.21 5.68 -14.58
C PRO A 158 4.16 5.63 -15.79
N GLY A 159 4.48 6.78 -16.37
CA GLY A 159 5.33 6.91 -17.56
C GLY A 159 4.62 6.74 -18.90
N ARG A 160 3.30 6.48 -18.92
CA ARG A 160 2.48 6.56 -20.14
C ARG A 160 1.88 7.96 -20.33
N LYS A 161 1.12 8.13 -21.42
CA LYS A 161 0.39 9.38 -21.72
C LYS A 161 -0.40 9.83 -20.47
N PRO A 162 -0.40 11.14 -20.15
CA PRO A 162 -1.22 11.69 -19.07
C PRO A 162 -2.67 11.24 -19.20
N LEU A 163 -3.35 11.04 -18.07
CA LEU A 163 -4.79 10.78 -18.07
C LEU A 163 -5.50 11.91 -18.81
N ALA A 164 -6.30 11.58 -19.82
CA ALA A 164 -7.16 12.58 -20.46
C ALA A 164 -8.27 12.98 -19.47
N PHE A 165 -8.62 14.26 -19.41
CA PHE A 165 -9.72 14.78 -18.60
C PHE A 165 -10.25 16.07 -19.23
N ARG A 166 -11.41 16.53 -18.77
CA ARG A 166 -11.99 17.81 -19.18
C ARG A 166 -11.97 18.77 -17.99
N MET A 167 -11.35 19.93 -18.17
CA MET A 167 -11.45 21.03 -17.21
C MET A 167 -12.80 21.73 -17.37
N LEU A 168 -13.54 21.92 -16.28
CA LEU A 168 -14.85 22.55 -16.29
C LEU A 168 -14.83 23.99 -15.74
N THR A 169 -13.93 24.29 -14.79
CA THR A 169 -13.74 25.65 -14.26
C THR A 169 -12.89 26.50 -15.23
N PRO A 170 -13.43 27.62 -15.77
CA PRO A 170 -12.66 28.54 -16.60
C PRO A 170 -11.51 29.22 -15.84
N GLY A 171 -10.44 29.58 -16.54
CA GLY A 171 -9.30 30.30 -15.96
C GLY A 171 -8.36 29.46 -15.10
N ILE A 172 -8.66 28.18 -14.90
CA ILE A 172 -7.80 27.21 -14.21
C ILE A 172 -7.22 26.24 -15.24
N GLU A 173 -5.91 26.08 -15.18
CA GLU A 173 -5.19 25.03 -15.89
C GLU A 173 -4.90 23.88 -14.92
N ALA A 174 -4.93 22.65 -15.43
CA ALA A 174 -4.65 21.46 -14.65
C ALA A 174 -3.75 20.52 -15.44
N ARG A 175 -2.92 19.76 -14.72
CA ARG A 175 -2.10 18.69 -15.29
C ARG A 175 -2.15 17.46 -14.37
N HIS A 176 -2.50 16.31 -14.94
CA HIS A 176 -2.44 15.04 -14.22
C HIS A 176 -0.99 14.69 -13.85
N VAL A 177 -0.74 14.34 -12.59
CA VAL A 177 0.60 14.03 -12.05
C VAL A 177 0.76 12.54 -11.83
N LYS A 178 -0.13 11.92 -11.05
CA LYS A 178 -0.04 10.51 -10.64
C LYS A 178 -1.41 9.94 -10.28
N GLY A 179 -1.53 8.61 -10.34
CA GLY A 179 -2.64 7.83 -9.80
C GLY A 179 -3.99 8.04 -10.47
N THR A 180 -4.95 7.19 -10.14
CA THR A 180 -6.32 7.26 -10.72
C THR A 180 -7.42 6.92 -9.72
N GLY A 181 -7.04 6.32 -8.59
CA GLY A 181 -7.90 6.01 -7.47
C GLY A 181 -8.12 7.21 -6.56
N ALA A 182 -9.11 7.05 -5.68
CA ALA A 182 -9.57 8.12 -4.79
C ALA A 182 -8.56 8.53 -3.72
N GLU A 183 -7.40 7.86 -3.61
CA GLU A 183 -6.28 8.18 -2.72
C GLU A 183 -5.12 8.83 -3.48
N ARG A 184 -4.74 8.31 -4.65
CA ARG A 184 -3.55 8.77 -5.37
C ARG A 184 -3.82 9.63 -6.61
N LEU A 185 -5.07 10.01 -6.91
CA LEU A 185 -5.39 10.92 -8.04
C LEU A 185 -4.83 12.34 -7.81
N MET A 186 -3.64 12.62 -8.32
CA MET A 186 -2.94 13.89 -8.13
C MET A 186 -2.95 14.75 -9.39
N PHE A 187 -3.20 16.04 -9.19
CA PHE A 187 -3.14 17.07 -10.22
C PHE A 187 -2.31 18.26 -9.71
N ALA A 188 -1.58 18.88 -10.64
CA ALA A 188 -1.03 20.22 -10.44
C ALA A 188 -1.98 21.21 -11.10
N PHE A 189 -2.24 22.34 -10.43
CA PHE A 189 -3.14 23.38 -10.90
C PHE A 189 -2.43 24.72 -10.99
N SER A 190 -2.83 25.53 -11.95
CA SER A 190 -2.35 26.91 -12.09
C SER A 190 -3.45 27.85 -12.56
N ALA A 191 -3.32 29.13 -12.19
CA ALA A 191 -4.21 30.20 -12.62
C ALA A 191 -3.40 31.50 -12.78
N ASP A 192 -3.55 32.21 -13.89
CA ASP A 192 -2.83 33.46 -14.16
C ASP A 192 -1.29 33.35 -13.99
N GLY A 193 -0.72 32.17 -14.27
CA GLY A 193 0.70 31.86 -14.08
C GLY A 193 1.11 31.51 -12.64
N GLU A 194 0.20 31.57 -11.67
CA GLU A 194 0.43 31.11 -10.29
C GLU A 194 0.19 29.59 -10.18
N SER A 195 1.05 28.88 -9.43
CA SER A 195 0.76 27.50 -9.02
C SER A 195 -0.18 27.49 -7.81
N LEU A 196 -1.27 26.73 -7.90
CA LEU A 196 -2.27 26.63 -6.83
C LEU A 196 -2.05 25.37 -5.98
N LYS A 197 -2.22 25.51 -4.67
CA LYS A 197 -2.05 24.41 -3.70
C LYS A 197 -3.34 23.63 -3.53
N VAL A 198 -3.26 22.31 -3.45
CA VAL A 198 -4.44 21.44 -3.26
C VAL A 198 -4.58 21.06 -1.79
N TYR A 199 -5.70 21.44 -1.17
CA TYR A 199 -6.01 21.12 0.24
C TYR A 199 -7.20 20.16 0.41
N GLY A 200 -7.80 19.71 -0.70
CA GLY A 200 -8.83 18.70 -0.67
C GLY A 200 -9.37 18.36 -2.05
N ARG A 201 -10.03 17.21 -2.16
CA ARG A 201 -10.86 16.84 -3.31
C ARG A 201 -12.15 16.17 -2.86
N LYS A 202 -13.20 16.34 -3.66
CA LYS A 202 -14.46 15.61 -3.55
C LYS A 202 -14.60 14.66 -4.72
N PHE A 203 -14.87 13.40 -4.42
CA PHE A 203 -14.86 12.32 -5.40
C PHE A 203 -16.08 11.41 -5.24
N PRO A 204 -16.73 10.98 -6.34
CA PRO A 204 -17.87 10.08 -6.26
C PRO A 204 -17.44 8.62 -6.29
N VAL A 205 -18.00 7.87 -5.36
CA VAL A 205 -17.91 6.42 -5.21
C VAL A 205 -19.16 5.79 -5.79
N PHE A 206 -18.98 4.81 -6.67
CA PHE A 206 -20.05 4.18 -7.43
C PHE A 206 -20.29 2.74 -6.99
N ASP A 207 -21.54 2.28 -7.10
CA ASP A 207 -21.82 0.84 -6.95
C ASP A 207 -21.24 0.06 -8.14
N ASN A 208 -20.21 -0.73 -7.87
CA ASN A 208 -19.57 -1.64 -8.82
C ASN A 208 -20.56 -2.57 -9.55
N ASN A 209 -21.66 -3.00 -8.92
CA ASN A 209 -22.67 -3.83 -9.56
C ASN A 209 -23.46 -3.07 -10.62
N HIS A 210 -23.86 -1.82 -10.32
CA HIS A 210 -24.53 -0.95 -11.27
C HIS A 210 -23.61 -0.58 -12.43
N VAL A 211 -22.33 -0.28 -12.13
CA VAL A 211 -21.29 0.01 -13.13
C VAL A 211 -21.09 -1.16 -14.09
N LYS A 212 -20.89 -2.39 -13.58
CA LYS A 212 -20.72 -3.60 -14.41
C LYS A 212 -21.92 -3.89 -15.30
N ARG A 213 -23.13 -3.63 -14.78
CA ARG A 213 -24.39 -3.81 -15.52
C ARG A 213 -24.73 -2.60 -16.42
N ARG A 214 -23.87 -1.58 -16.49
CA ARG A 214 -24.06 -0.34 -17.27
C ARG A 214 -25.38 0.36 -16.96
N ARG A 215 -25.87 0.27 -15.71
CA ARG A 215 -27.11 0.93 -15.26
C ARG A 215 -26.80 2.35 -14.79
N TRP A 216 -26.40 3.23 -15.72
CA TRP A 216 -25.79 4.51 -15.38
C TRP A 216 -26.68 5.49 -14.62
N ALA A 217 -27.98 5.50 -14.89
CA ALA A 217 -28.92 6.27 -14.07
C ALA A 217 -28.86 5.84 -12.59
N ALA A 218 -28.92 4.53 -12.32
CA ALA A 218 -28.79 3.99 -10.98
C ALA A 218 -27.39 4.22 -10.37
N VAL A 219 -26.33 4.21 -11.19
CA VAL A 219 -24.96 4.56 -10.72
C VAL A 219 -24.93 5.98 -10.17
N VAL A 220 -25.54 6.93 -10.86
CA VAL A 220 -25.60 8.34 -10.44
C VAL A 220 -26.49 8.50 -9.22
N GLU A 221 -27.68 7.89 -9.22
CA GLU A 221 -28.66 7.96 -8.13
C GLU A 221 -28.11 7.40 -6.81
N THR A 222 -27.31 6.34 -6.88
CA THR A 222 -26.73 5.68 -5.70
C THR A 222 -25.30 6.15 -5.38
N ALA A 223 -24.77 7.12 -6.13
CA ALA A 223 -23.41 7.60 -5.91
C ALA A 223 -23.29 8.24 -4.52
N LYS A 224 -22.22 7.87 -3.80
CA LYS A 224 -21.84 8.54 -2.55
C LYS A 224 -20.58 9.35 -2.79
N THR A 225 -20.46 10.50 -2.14
CA THR A 225 -19.24 11.30 -2.25
C THR A 225 -18.35 11.07 -1.05
N ILE A 226 -17.05 11.20 -1.28
CA ILE A 226 -16.05 11.28 -0.22
C ILE A 226 -15.26 12.58 -0.40
N VAL A 227 -14.96 13.24 0.71
CA VAL A 227 -14.01 14.36 0.74
C VAL A 227 -12.69 13.86 1.32
N TYR A 228 -11.61 14.08 0.57
CA TYR A 228 -10.32 13.54 0.93
C TYR A 228 -9.20 14.48 0.53
N LEU A 229 -8.15 14.56 1.35
CA LEU A 229 -6.94 15.30 1.04
C LEU A 229 -5.91 14.35 0.42
N PRO A 230 -5.51 14.46 -0.85
CA PRO A 230 -4.32 13.72 -1.31
C PRO A 230 -3.05 14.26 -0.64
N PHE A 231 -2.00 13.43 -0.56
CA PHE A 231 -0.67 13.94 -0.20
C PHE A 231 -0.26 15.05 -1.18
N THR A 232 0.34 16.13 -0.69
CA THR A 232 0.98 17.17 -1.49
C THR A 232 2.24 17.65 -0.78
N GLU A 233 3.24 18.13 -1.53
CA GLU A 233 4.44 18.73 -0.92
C GLU A 233 4.07 19.96 -0.06
N ASP A 234 3.00 20.66 -0.42
CA ASP A 234 2.47 21.80 0.34
C ASP A 234 1.96 21.42 1.74
N THR A 235 1.46 20.20 1.89
CA THR A 235 0.96 19.67 3.17
C THR A 235 2.03 18.88 3.94
N PHE A 236 3.24 18.76 3.38
CA PHE A 236 4.36 18.15 4.08
C PHE A 236 4.91 19.09 5.18
N ASP A 237 5.00 18.55 6.39
CA ASP A 237 5.56 19.23 7.56
C ASP A 237 6.21 18.19 8.50
N PRO A 238 7.46 18.39 8.96
CA PRO A 238 8.12 17.46 9.90
C PRO A 238 7.36 17.24 11.22
N GLY A 239 6.55 18.22 11.64
CA GLY A 239 5.67 18.09 12.80
C GLY A 239 4.55 17.08 12.58
N PHE A 240 4.04 16.95 11.35
CA PHE A 240 3.11 15.86 11.00
C PHE A 240 3.82 14.51 10.90
N VAL A 241 5.07 14.45 10.44
CA VAL A 241 5.85 13.20 10.45
C VAL A 241 5.99 12.66 11.88
N SER A 242 6.42 13.53 12.80
CA SER A 242 6.58 13.16 14.22
C SER A 242 5.23 12.81 14.86
N GLY A 243 4.19 13.61 14.62
CA GLY A 243 2.85 13.36 15.12
C GLY A 243 2.20 12.08 14.57
N GLY A 244 2.46 11.75 13.31
CA GLY A 244 1.96 10.52 12.69
C GLY A 244 2.62 9.27 13.25
N ARG A 245 3.94 9.34 13.53
CA ARG A 245 4.65 8.29 14.26
C ARG A 245 4.03 8.05 15.63
N GLU A 246 3.84 9.11 16.41
CA GLU A 246 3.24 9.03 17.75
C GLU A 246 1.82 8.49 17.70
N PHE A 247 1.00 8.99 16.77
CA PHE A 247 -0.38 8.55 16.57
C PHE A 247 -0.47 7.06 16.23
N LEU A 248 0.32 6.57 15.27
CA LEU A 248 0.31 5.16 14.91
C LEU A 248 0.77 4.27 16.06
N LEU A 249 1.86 4.64 16.74
CA LEU A 249 2.37 3.87 17.87
C LEU A 249 1.37 3.83 19.04
N ALA A 250 0.71 4.95 19.34
CA ALA A 250 -0.36 5.01 20.32
C ALA A 250 -1.56 4.15 19.93
N THR A 251 -1.95 4.15 18.64
CA THR A 251 -3.04 3.32 18.13
C THR A 251 -2.70 1.83 18.20
N ALA A 252 -1.45 1.45 17.89
CA ALA A 252 -0.97 0.08 18.03
C ALA A 252 -0.97 -0.39 19.50
N ARG A 253 -0.52 0.46 20.43
CA ARG A 253 -0.57 0.18 21.87
C ARG A 253 -2.02 -0.01 22.34
N LYS A 254 -2.93 0.90 21.93
CA LYS A 254 -4.36 0.76 22.22
C LYS A 254 -4.94 -0.54 21.68
N ALA A 255 -4.59 -0.95 20.45
CA ALA A 255 -5.01 -2.23 19.89
C ALA A 255 -4.54 -3.42 20.74
N LEU A 256 -3.28 -3.41 21.19
CA LEU A 256 -2.73 -4.44 22.07
C LEU A 256 -3.41 -4.43 23.45
N ASP A 257 -3.69 -3.26 24.02
CA ASP A 257 -4.37 -3.14 25.31
C ASP A 257 -5.80 -3.67 25.24
N ASP A 258 -6.54 -3.38 24.18
CA ASP A 258 -7.88 -3.95 23.93
C ASP A 258 -7.81 -5.49 23.85
N LEU A 259 -6.79 -6.04 23.19
CA LEU A 259 -6.57 -7.49 23.08
C LEU A 259 -6.15 -8.12 24.41
N ARG A 260 -5.34 -7.42 25.21
CA ARG A 260 -4.92 -7.86 26.54
C ARG A 260 -6.09 -7.87 27.51
N LEU A 261 -6.91 -6.81 27.52
CA LEU A 261 -8.12 -6.71 28.31
C LEU A 261 -9.11 -7.84 27.97
N ALA A 262 -9.22 -8.17 26.68
CA ALA A 262 -10.03 -9.29 26.21
C ALA A 262 -9.39 -10.67 26.45
N GLN A 263 -8.19 -10.72 27.04
CA GLN A 263 -7.42 -11.93 27.34
C GLN A 263 -7.29 -12.87 26.13
N VAL A 264 -7.08 -12.29 24.94
CA VAL A 264 -7.02 -13.07 23.70
C VAL A 264 -5.78 -13.98 23.75
N PRO A 265 -5.93 -15.31 23.68
CA PRO A 265 -4.80 -16.22 23.72
C PRO A 265 -3.98 -16.15 22.43
N SER A 266 -2.66 -16.31 22.54
CA SER A 266 -1.79 -16.49 21.38
C SER A 266 -1.95 -17.89 20.79
N ALA A 267 -2.11 -17.97 19.47
CA ALA A 267 -2.02 -19.21 18.71
C ALA A 267 -0.56 -19.66 18.49
N ALA A 268 0.38 -18.72 18.49
CA ALA A 268 1.80 -19.02 18.32
C ALA A 268 2.46 -19.60 19.57
N PHE A 269 2.08 -19.09 20.75
CA PHE A 269 2.72 -19.41 22.03
C PHE A 269 1.64 -19.78 23.07
N PRO A 270 1.32 -21.08 23.21
CA PRO A 270 0.35 -21.55 24.19
C PRO A 270 0.65 -21.03 25.60
N GLY A 271 -0.38 -20.54 26.30
CA GLY A 271 -0.26 -19.98 27.65
C GLY A 271 0.11 -18.50 27.70
N LYS A 272 0.39 -17.84 26.57
CA LYS A 272 0.59 -16.39 26.49
C LYS A 272 -0.64 -15.68 25.92
N PHE A 273 -0.77 -14.39 26.24
CA PHE A 273 -1.72 -13.53 25.54
C PHE A 273 -1.12 -13.02 24.23
N LEU A 274 -1.98 -12.90 23.22
CA LEU A 274 -1.64 -12.35 21.90
C LEU A 274 -0.94 -10.99 22.00
N ALA A 275 -1.42 -10.15 22.91
CA ALA A 275 -0.91 -8.80 23.13
C ALA A 275 0.54 -8.75 23.66
N ASP A 276 1.04 -9.87 24.19
CA ASP A 276 2.40 -9.97 24.75
C ASP A 276 3.38 -10.62 23.75
N VAL A 277 2.88 -11.09 22.61
CA VAL A 277 3.66 -11.77 21.57
C VAL A 277 4.11 -10.81 20.48
N ILE A 278 3.24 -9.89 20.07
CA ILE A 278 3.50 -8.97 18.95
C ILE A 278 3.91 -7.59 19.51
N PRO A 279 5.17 -7.14 19.30
CA PRO A 279 5.58 -5.81 19.72
C PRO A 279 4.82 -4.73 18.95
N PRO A 280 4.48 -3.59 19.60
CA PRO A 280 3.80 -2.48 18.92
C PRO A 280 4.61 -1.94 17.74
N GLN A 281 5.94 -2.00 17.80
CA GLN A 281 6.84 -1.57 16.72
C GLN A 281 6.55 -2.36 15.44
N VAL A 282 6.35 -3.68 15.53
CA VAL A 282 6.17 -4.54 14.35
C VAL A 282 4.90 -4.16 13.58
N VAL A 283 3.76 -4.05 14.28
CA VAL A 283 2.49 -3.69 13.63
C VAL A 283 2.47 -2.23 13.16
N THR A 284 3.14 -1.34 13.89
CA THR A 284 3.25 0.07 13.51
C THR A 284 4.07 0.23 12.23
N THR A 285 5.22 -0.45 12.15
CA THR A 285 6.05 -0.52 10.95
C THR A 285 5.27 -1.06 9.77
N LEU A 286 4.48 -2.12 9.97
CA LEU A 286 3.66 -2.71 8.92
C LEU A 286 2.65 -1.69 8.36
N ALA A 287 1.98 -0.91 9.21
CA ALA A 287 1.02 0.12 8.76
C ALA A 287 1.66 1.17 7.82
N VAL A 288 2.95 1.45 8.01
CA VAL A 288 3.71 2.35 7.11
C VAL A 288 4.11 1.63 5.83
N ILE A 289 4.62 0.39 5.92
CA ILE A 289 5.05 -0.40 4.76
C ILE A 289 3.89 -0.59 3.78
N GLU A 290 2.69 -0.93 4.26
CA GLU A 290 1.51 -1.18 3.43
C GLU A 290 1.10 0.03 2.57
N GLN A 291 1.43 1.24 3.03
CA GLN A 291 1.12 2.48 2.30
C GLN A 291 2.32 3.05 1.54
N THR A 292 3.50 2.47 1.73
CA THR A 292 4.72 2.91 1.05
C THR A 292 4.87 2.20 -0.29
N ASP A 293 4.78 2.96 -1.37
CA ASP A 293 4.99 2.46 -2.72
C ASP A 293 6.44 1.99 -2.94
N ASP A 294 6.63 0.82 -3.57
CA ASP A 294 7.98 0.30 -3.87
C ASP A 294 8.81 1.27 -4.73
N ARG A 295 8.19 1.91 -5.73
CA ARG A 295 8.90 2.82 -6.63
C ARG A 295 9.27 4.11 -5.91
N ASP A 296 8.37 4.64 -5.08
CA ASP A 296 8.66 5.83 -4.29
C ASP A 296 9.76 5.53 -3.26
N TYR A 297 9.73 4.37 -2.60
CA TYR A 297 10.80 3.94 -1.70
C TYR A 297 12.15 3.82 -2.43
N LEU A 298 12.18 3.18 -3.59
CA LEU A 298 13.41 3.04 -4.38
C LEU A 298 14.04 4.38 -4.74
N GLN A 299 13.22 5.40 -5.00
CA GLN A 299 13.67 6.73 -5.43
C GLN A 299 13.97 7.66 -4.25
N LYS A 300 13.14 7.64 -3.20
CA LYS A 300 13.12 8.62 -2.11
C LYS A 300 13.62 8.07 -0.78
N GLN A 301 13.73 6.76 -0.65
CA GLN A 301 14.19 6.07 0.57
C GLN A 301 13.38 6.51 1.80
N SER A 302 14.02 7.01 2.86
CA SER A 302 13.38 7.42 4.10
C SER A 302 12.27 8.46 3.90
N ILE A 303 12.43 9.36 2.93
CA ILE A 303 11.44 10.39 2.62
C ILE A 303 10.10 9.74 2.22
N ALA A 304 10.09 8.59 1.54
CA ALA A 304 8.84 7.89 1.21
C ALA A 304 8.04 7.51 2.46
N PHE A 305 8.72 7.17 3.56
CA PHE A 305 8.05 6.89 4.82
C PHE A 305 7.60 8.17 5.52
N GLU A 306 8.38 9.24 5.45
CA GLU A 306 7.99 10.53 5.99
C GLU A 306 6.72 11.06 5.33
N GLU A 307 6.56 10.87 4.02
CA GLU A 307 5.31 11.19 3.31
C GLU A 307 4.12 10.41 3.91
N VAL A 308 4.30 9.11 4.18
CA VAL A 308 3.26 8.28 4.81
C VAL A 308 2.94 8.73 6.23
N LEU A 309 3.97 8.93 7.05
CA LEU A 309 3.83 9.38 8.43
C LEU A 309 3.19 10.77 8.51
N SER A 310 3.55 11.68 7.61
CA SER A 310 2.92 13.01 7.50
C SER A 310 1.42 12.90 7.28
N GLN A 311 0.96 11.97 6.44
CA GLN A 311 -0.47 11.75 6.21
C GLN A 311 -1.18 11.22 7.47
N TYR A 312 -0.57 10.28 8.20
CA TYR A 312 -1.10 9.85 9.50
C TYR A 312 -1.09 10.97 10.54
N GLY A 313 -0.11 11.87 10.52
CA GLY A 313 -0.07 13.01 11.45
C GLY A 313 -1.13 14.08 11.15
N LEU A 314 -1.43 14.29 9.87
CA LEU A 314 -2.41 15.28 9.43
C LEU A 314 -3.85 14.77 9.51
N LYS A 315 -4.09 13.50 9.12
CA LYS A 315 -5.44 12.93 8.99
C LYS A 315 -5.82 11.93 10.09
N GLN A 316 -4.85 11.50 10.90
CA GLN A 316 -5.04 10.51 11.95
C GLN A 316 -5.74 9.24 11.42
N GLY A 317 -6.85 8.82 12.02
CA GLY A 317 -7.57 7.59 11.68
C GLY A 317 -8.18 7.58 10.28
N GLU A 318 -8.29 8.74 9.62
CA GLU A 318 -8.80 8.86 8.25
C GLU A 318 -7.72 8.63 7.18
N ALA A 319 -6.44 8.60 7.56
CA ALA A 319 -5.36 8.33 6.62
C ALA A 319 -5.51 6.94 6.00
N TYR A 320 -5.51 6.89 4.66
CA TYR A 320 -5.57 5.65 3.88
C TYR A 320 -6.84 4.81 4.07
N ARG A 321 -7.88 5.39 4.69
CA ARG A 321 -9.19 4.76 4.89
C ARG A 321 -9.78 4.25 3.57
N TYR A 322 -9.55 4.98 2.48
CA TYR A 322 -10.08 4.66 1.15
C TYR A 322 -9.04 4.03 0.22
N SER A 323 -7.89 3.59 0.74
CA SER A 323 -6.82 2.96 -0.04
C SER A 323 -7.25 1.58 -0.54
N VAL A 324 -7.25 1.40 -1.86
CA VAL A 324 -7.64 0.14 -2.52
C VAL A 324 -6.60 -0.29 -3.56
N SER A 325 -6.02 -1.47 -3.35
CA SER A 325 -5.10 -2.07 -4.32
C SER A 325 -5.81 -2.76 -5.49
N VAL A 326 -5.07 -3.10 -6.55
CA VAL A 326 -5.55 -3.99 -7.63
C VAL A 326 -6.13 -5.29 -7.09
N ALA A 327 -5.47 -5.86 -6.09
CA ALA A 327 -5.85 -7.12 -5.46
C ALA A 327 -7.09 -6.98 -4.55
N LYS A 328 -7.71 -5.79 -4.52
CA LYS A 328 -8.85 -5.42 -3.66
C LYS A 328 -8.49 -5.54 -2.18
N ALA A 329 -7.24 -5.28 -1.87
CA ALA A 329 -6.81 -4.99 -0.51
C ALA A 329 -7.36 -3.61 -0.11
N LEU A 330 -7.82 -3.46 1.12
CA LEU A 330 -8.54 -2.28 1.58
C LEU A 330 -7.97 -1.73 2.88
N GLY A 331 -7.94 -0.39 2.96
CA GLY A 331 -7.68 0.36 4.19
C GLY A 331 -6.20 0.46 4.56
N PRO A 332 -5.89 1.01 5.74
CA PRO A 332 -4.51 1.28 6.16
C PRO A 332 -3.63 0.04 6.28
N MET A 333 -4.23 -1.13 6.57
CA MET A 333 -3.52 -2.41 6.67
C MET A 333 -3.69 -3.32 5.44
N GLN A 334 -4.31 -2.82 4.36
CA GLN A 334 -4.45 -3.51 3.06
C GLN A 334 -4.96 -4.96 3.19
N PHE A 335 -6.05 -5.16 3.92
CA PHE A 335 -6.65 -6.47 4.07
C PHE A 335 -7.46 -6.89 2.84
N THR A 336 -7.45 -8.18 2.50
CA THR A 336 -8.34 -8.74 1.47
C THR A 336 -9.49 -9.52 2.09
N ASN A 337 -10.65 -9.56 1.42
CA ASN A 337 -11.82 -10.31 1.89
C ASN A 337 -12.29 -11.43 0.97
N ARG A 338 -12.01 -11.37 -0.34
CA ARG A 338 -12.37 -12.40 -1.35
C ARG A 338 -13.77 -13.03 -1.13
N ARG A 339 -14.81 -12.21 -0.97
CA ARG A 339 -16.21 -12.65 -0.70
C ARG A 339 -16.35 -13.55 0.56
N GLY A 340 -15.65 -13.23 1.64
CA GLY A 340 -15.68 -14.01 2.89
C GLY A 340 -14.54 -15.04 3.02
N ASN A 341 -13.74 -15.23 1.97
CA ASN A 341 -12.66 -16.23 1.92
C ASN A 341 -11.25 -15.60 1.88
N GLY A 342 -11.14 -14.31 2.10
CA GLY A 342 -9.89 -13.57 2.16
C GLY A 342 -9.32 -13.52 3.58
N THR A 343 -8.17 -12.86 3.69
CA THR A 343 -7.40 -12.76 4.92
C THR A 343 -8.21 -12.17 6.07
N TYR A 344 -8.95 -11.08 5.86
CA TYR A 344 -9.73 -10.43 6.92
C TYR A 344 -10.77 -11.37 7.53
N SER A 345 -11.62 -11.97 6.69
CA SER A 345 -12.63 -12.93 7.15
C SER A 345 -12.03 -14.16 7.81
N MET A 346 -10.86 -14.62 7.35
CA MET A 346 -10.12 -15.70 8.02
C MET A 346 -9.70 -15.28 9.43
N VAL A 347 -9.14 -14.08 9.60
CA VAL A 347 -8.71 -13.56 10.90
C VAL A 347 -9.90 -13.38 11.85
N VAL A 348 -11.02 -12.80 11.37
CA VAL A 348 -12.25 -12.67 12.17
C VAL A 348 -12.71 -14.01 12.73
N ARG A 349 -12.65 -15.08 11.92
CA ARG A 349 -13.01 -16.44 12.36
C ARG A 349 -12.00 -17.06 13.32
N ARG A 350 -10.70 -16.85 13.08
CA ARG A 350 -9.61 -17.51 13.83
C ARG A 350 -9.17 -16.77 15.09
N CYS A 351 -9.56 -15.50 15.24
CA CYS A 351 -9.25 -14.66 16.39
C CYS A 351 -10.53 -14.11 17.04
N PRO A 352 -11.52 -14.96 17.41
CA PRO A 352 -12.83 -14.48 17.87
C PRO A 352 -12.76 -13.64 19.16
N GLY A 353 -11.79 -13.92 20.03
CA GLY A 353 -11.56 -13.15 21.26
C GLY A 353 -11.24 -11.68 21.00
N ALA A 354 -10.70 -11.33 19.83
CA ALA A 354 -10.38 -9.95 19.48
C ALA A 354 -11.62 -9.08 19.22
N LYS A 355 -12.81 -9.69 19.04
CA LYS A 355 -14.07 -8.99 18.75
C LYS A 355 -13.93 -8.00 17.60
N LEU A 356 -13.31 -8.44 16.51
CA LEU A 356 -13.15 -7.65 15.30
C LEU A 356 -14.50 -7.38 14.66
N ASP A 357 -14.67 -6.22 14.04
CA ASP A 357 -15.85 -5.92 13.23
C ASP A 357 -15.97 -6.96 12.10
N PRO A 358 -17.04 -7.79 12.06
CA PRO A 358 -17.17 -8.83 11.04
C PRO A 358 -17.46 -8.26 9.65
N VAL A 359 -17.91 -7.01 9.54
CA VAL A 359 -18.15 -6.34 8.26
C VAL A 359 -16.82 -5.84 7.73
N PHE A 360 -16.37 -6.44 6.62
CA PHE A 360 -15.05 -6.17 6.06
C PHE A 360 -14.83 -4.69 5.72
N GLU A 361 -15.81 -4.04 5.11
CA GLU A 361 -15.68 -2.66 4.66
C GLU A 361 -15.49 -1.69 5.82
N SER A 362 -16.31 -1.74 6.87
CA SER A 362 -16.13 -0.91 8.07
C SER A 362 -14.91 -1.35 8.88
N GLY A 363 -14.72 -2.65 9.06
CA GLY A 363 -13.64 -3.19 9.88
C GLY A 363 -12.24 -2.97 9.32
N ALA A 364 -12.02 -3.18 8.01
CA ALA A 364 -10.70 -3.00 7.40
C ALA A 364 -10.30 -1.52 7.23
N THR A 365 -11.27 -0.61 7.25
CA THR A 365 -11.03 0.83 7.10
C THR A 365 -10.90 1.57 8.42
N ASN A 366 -11.43 1.01 9.52
CA ASN A 366 -11.16 1.50 10.86
C ASN A 366 -9.74 1.09 11.30
N LEU A 367 -8.83 2.07 11.41
CA LEU A 367 -7.41 1.82 11.71
C LEU A 367 -7.19 0.97 12.97
N LEU A 368 -7.89 1.27 14.08
CA LEU A 368 -7.74 0.54 15.33
C LEU A 368 -8.15 -0.93 15.18
N ASN A 369 -9.33 -1.17 14.58
CA ASN A 369 -9.80 -2.53 14.31
C ASN A 369 -8.89 -3.27 13.31
N ALA A 370 -8.43 -2.60 12.26
CA ALA A 370 -7.50 -3.16 11.29
C ALA A 370 -6.14 -3.51 11.92
N MET A 371 -5.62 -2.71 12.85
CA MET A 371 -4.41 -3.05 13.61
C MET A 371 -4.62 -4.28 14.51
N LYS A 372 -5.77 -4.39 15.19
CA LYS A 372 -6.11 -5.62 15.94
C LYS A 372 -6.15 -6.84 15.02
N ALA A 373 -6.74 -6.71 13.83
CA ALA A 373 -6.75 -7.78 12.84
C ALA A 373 -5.34 -8.13 12.36
N ALA A 374 -4.46 -7.16 12.14
CA ALA A 374 -3.07 -7.39 11.77
C ALA A 374 -2.29 -8.11 12.88
N ILE A 375 -2.46 -7.72 14.14
CA ILE A 375 -1.86 -8.41 15.29
C ILE A 375 -2.29 -9.88 15.33
N CYS A 376 -3.60 -10.15 15.21
CA CYS A 376 -4.11 -11.52 15.12
C CYS A 376 -3.49 -12.29 13.94
N LEU A 377 -3.37 -11.66 12.76
CA LEU A 377 -2.79 -12.33 11.59
C LEU A 377 -1.32 -12.67 11.82
N LEU A 378 -0.52 -11.73 12.34
CA LEU A 378 0.90 -11.96 12.58
C LEU A 378 1.11 -13.14 13.54
N ASP A 379 0.32 -13.24 14.61
CA ASP A 379 0.37 -14.37 15.54
C ASP A 379 -0.05 -15.70 14.91
N LEU A 380 -1.11 -15.72 14.11
CA LEU A 380 -1.55 -16.91 13.36
C LEU A 380 -0.49 -17.38 12.36
N GLU A 381 0.24 -16.45 11.73
CA GLU A 381 1.34 -16.76 10.82
C GLU A 381 2.54 -17.30 11.59
N ILE A 382 2.94 -16.67 12.70
CA ILE A 382 4.03 -17.17 13.57
C ILE A 382 3.71 -18.58 14.05
N GLY A 383 2.48 -18.87 14.46
CA GLY A 383 2.08 -20.20 14.90
C GLY A 383 2.27 -21.30 13.85
N GLN A 384 2.29 -20.95 12.57
CA GLN A 384 2.52 -21.89 11.46
C GLN A 384 4.00 -21.99 11.04
N MET A 385 4.88 -21.14 11.59
CA MET A 385 6.30 -21.16 11.26
C MET A 385 7.02 -22.37 11.85
N ARG A 386 8.20 -22.68 11.30
CA ARG A 386 9.07 -23.75 11.79
C ARG A 386 9.40 -23.51 13.28
N PRO A 387 9.52 -24.57 14.11
CA PRO A 387 9.81 -24.43 15.53
C PRO A 387 11.05 -23.58 15.83
N ALA A 388 12.12 -23.72 15.06
CA ALA A 388 13.34 -22.91 15.21
C ALA A 388 13.09 -21.41 15.00
N ILE A 389 12.25 -21.03 14.03
CA ILE A 389 11.89 -19.62 13.78
C ILE A 389 11.04 -19.09 14.94
N ARG A 390 10.06 -19.87 15.42
CA ARG A 390 9.20 -19.46 16.55
C ARG A 390 10.02 -19.25 17.83
N ALA A 391 10.92 -20.18 18.13
CA ALA A 391 11.80 -20.07 19.30
C ALA A 391 12.74 -18.85 19.21
N ALA A 392 13.36 -18.61 18.05
CA ALA A 392 14.18 -17.42 17.85
C ALA A 392 13.37 -16.12 17.92
N TYR A 393 12.16 -16.12 17.36
CA TYR A 393 11.25 -14.96 17.42
C TYR A 393 10.86 -14.62 18.86
N GLU A 394 10.58 -15.62 19.69
CA GLU A 394 10.23 -15.41 21.10
C GLU A 394 11.33 -14.67 21.88
N ILE A 395 12.59 -14.93 21.54
CA ILE A 395 13.75 -14.30 22.17
C ILE A 395 13.95 -12.85 21.67
N ASN A 396 13.73 -12.60 20.38
CA ASN A 396 14.03 -11.32 19.76
C ASN A 396 12.96 -10.90 18.72
N PRO A 397 11.74 -10.56 19.15
CA PRO A 397 10.59 -10.41 18.26
C PRO A 397 10.67 -9.21 17.31
N VAL A 398 11.39 -8.15 17.70
CA VAL A 398 11.58 -6.98 16.85
C VAL A 398 12.58 -7.27 15.72
N VAL A 399 13.72 -7.92 16.00
CA VAL A 399 14.68 -8.27 14.92
C VAL A 399 14.10 -9.35 14.02
N LEU A 400 13.46 -10.36 14.60
CA LEU A 400 12.88 -11.49 13.87
C LEU A 400 11.51 -11.14 13.26
N GLY A 401 11.02 -9.91 13.44
CA GLY A 401 9.80 -9.39 12.82
C GLY A 401 9.80 -9.42 11.29
N ILE A 402 10.98 -9.56 10.66
CA ILE A 402 11.12 -9.81 9.21
C ILE A 402 10.35 -11.07 8.74
N PHE A 403 10.19 -12.08 9.61
CA PHE A 403 9.48 -13.31 9.25
C PHE A 403 7.96 -13.12 9.20
N PRO A 404 7.27 -12.63 10.27
CA PRO A 404 5.85 -12.39 10.19
C PRO A 404 5.48 -11.29 9.19
N VAL A 405 6.34 -10.29 8.96
CA VAL A 405 6.14 -9.31 7.88
C VAL A 405 6.26 -9.95 6.49
N ALA A 406 7.22 -10.85 6.27
CA ALA A 406 7.30 -11.62 5.02
C ALA A 406 6.06 -12.52 4.81
N ALA A 407 5.53 -13.09 5.89
CA ALA A 407 4.28 -13.85 5.87
C ALA A 407 3.08 -12.94 5.55
N TYR A 408 3.03 -11.73 6.08
CA TYR A 408 1.97 -10.77 5.81
C TYR A 408 1.88 -10.44 4.31
N ASN A 409 3.03 -10.22 3.66
CA ASN A 409 3.10 -9.89 2.23
C ASN A 409 2.66 -11.05 1.31
N GLY A 410 3.08 -12.29 1.59
CA GLY A 410 2.88 -13.41 0.64
C GLY A 410 2.70 -14.79 1.26
N GLY A 411 2.33 -14.84 2.54
CA GLY A 411 2.06 -16.04 3.31
C GLY A 411 3.28 -16.88 3.66
N PRO A 412 3.06 -18.10 4.21
CA PRO A 412 4.12 -18.99 4.70
C PRO A 412 5.20 -19.36 3.66
N ARG A 413 4.86 -19.27 2.36
CA ARG A 413 5.81 -19.51 1.26
C ARG A 413 6.95 -18.50 1.26
N ASN A 414 6.68 -17.23 1.57
CA ASN A 414 7.71 -16.19 1.63
C ASN A 414 8.64 -16.37 2.84
N VAL A 415 8.09 -16.79 3.99
CA VAL A 415 8.87 -17.19 5.18
C VAL A 415 9.85 -18.32 4.84
N THR A 416 9.35 -19.37 4.16
CA THR A 416 10.18 -20.52 3.75
C THR A 416 11.30 -20.09 2.81
N LYS A 417 11.01 -19.21 1.85
CA LYS A 417 12.02 -18.68 0.92
C LYS A 417 13.07 -17.84 1.64
N LEU A 418 12.65 -16.95 2.53
CA LEU A 418 13.57 -16.13 3.36
C LEU A 418 14.48 -17.03 4.18
N TYR A 419 13.92 -18.01 4.89
CA TYR A 419 14.71 -18.93 5.72
C TYR A 419 15.76 -19.70 4.90
N ARG A 420 15.39 -20.23 3.72
CA ARG A 420 16.35 -20.91 2.81
C ARG A 420 17.44 -19.97 2.26
N VAL A 421 17.17 -18.68 2.21
CA VAL A 421 18.16 -17.70 1.78
C VAL A 421 19.17 -17.43 2.89
N LEU A 422 18.71 -17.28 4.13
CA LEU A 422 19.59 -17.16 5.31
C LEU A 422 20.49 -18.39 5.47
N ASP A 423 19.92 -19.58 5.34
CA ASP A 423 20.64 -20.86 5.38
C ASP A 423 21.75 -20.93 4.32
N ARG A 424 21.45 -20.58 3.05
CA ARG A 424 22.46 -20.51 1.98
C ARG A 424 23.52 -19.42 2.19
N MET A 425 23.19 -18.38 2.95
CA MET A 425 24.13 -17.32 3.33
C MET A 425 24.94 -17.68 4.58
N ASN A 426 24.70 -18.85 5.18
CA ASN A 426 25.27 -19.27 6.46
C ASN A 426 25.04 -18.23 7.56
N VAL A 427 23.79 -17.77 7.66
CA VAL A 427 23.30 -16.84 8.68
C VAL A 427 22.31 -17.57 9.59
N GLU A 428 22.71 -17.74 10.84
CA GLU A 428 21.87 -18.32 11.88
C GLU A 428 20.89 -17.27 12.43
N LEU A 429 19.77 -17.74 12.96
CA LEU A 429 18.70 -16.86 13.42
C LEU A 429 19.10 -16.02 14.64
N ASP A 430 19.91 -16.58 15.53
CA ASP A 430 20.42 -15.94 16.75
C ASP A 430 21.59 -14.99 16.48
N GLU A 431 22.13 -14.97 15.25
CA GLU A 431 23.10 -14.00 14.78
C GLU A 431 22.45 -12.73 14.23
N LEU A 432 21.15 -12.77 13.91
CA LEU A 432 20.45 -11.59 13.39
C LEU A 432 20.42 -10.46 14.42
N ARG A 433 20.69 -9.24 13.97
CA ARG A 433 20.76 -8.04 14.81
C ARG A 433 19.90 -6.91 14.25
N ARG A 434 19.74 -5.87 15.07
CA ARG A 434 19.13 -4.63 14.63
C ARG A 434 19.97 -3.97 13.54
N PRO A 435 19.31 -3.28 12.60
CA PRO A 435 19.99 -2.42 11.65
C PRO A 435 20.86 -1.36 12.32
N GLN A 436 22.03 -1.10 11.75
CA GLN A 436 22.95 -0.03 12.16
C GLN A 436 23.29 0.85 10.95
N GLU A 437 24.20 1.81 11.12
CA GLU A 437 24.76 2.54 9.98
C GLU A 437 25.70 1.63 9.18
N GLN A 438 25.62 1.70 7.84
CA GLN A 438 26.52 0.91 7.01
C GLN A 438 27.96 1.42 7.14
N PRO A 439 28.96 0.52 7.13
CA PRO A 439 30.36 0.92 7.12
C PRO A 439 30.66 1.81 5.92
N VAL A 440 31.26 2.98 6.15
CA VAL A 440 31.60 3.95 5.10
C VAL A 440 32.58 3.35 4.09
N ASP A 441 33.51 2.54 4.57
CA ASP A 441 34.58 1.95 3.75
C ASP A 441 34.14 0.71 2.95
N SER A 442 33.00 0.09 3.30
CA SER A 442 32.52 -1.14 2.68
C SER A 442 30.99 -1.27 2.69
N PRO A 443 30.26 -0.34 2.05
CA PRO A 443 28.81 -0.41 1.99
C PRO A 443 28.37 -1.62 1.15
N VAL A 444 27.28 -2.27 1.57
CA VAL A 444 26.63 -3.34 0.81
C VAL A 444 25.37 -2.83 0.13
N LYS A 445 25.11 -3.37 -1.06
CA LYS A 445 23.86 -3.09 -1.76
C LYS A 445 22.69 -3.81 -1.08
N CYS A 446 21.77 -3.05 -0.49
CA CYS A 446 20.53 -3.60 0.06
C CYS A 446 19.53 -3.91 -1.09
N PRO A 447 18.54 -4.81 -0.89
CA PRO A 447 18.07 -5.42 0.37
C PRO A 447 19.16 -6.21 1.12
N CYS A 448 19.32 -5.94 2.41
CA CYS A 448 20.39 -6.47 3.26
C CYS A 448 19.84 -6.80 4.65
N ILE A 449 20.41 -7.77 5.34
CA ILE A 449 20.14 -8.04 6.76
C ILE A 449 21.36 -7.71 7.61
N TRP A 450 21.20 -7.64 8.94
CA TRP A 450 22.29 -7.35 9.86
C TRP A 450 22.62 -8.58 10.69
N LYS A 451 23.88 -9.00 10.65
CA LYS A 451 24.40 -10.19 11.32
C LYS A 451 25.53 -9.81 12.26
N ALA A 452 25.54 -10.41 13.47
CA ALA A 452 26.69 -10.39 14.36
C ALA A 452 27.80 -11.31 13.84
N GLU A 453 29.03 -10.83 13.88
CA GLU A 453 30.25 -11.60 13.62
C GLU A 453 31.26 -11.24 14.73
N GLY A 454 31.34 -12.10 15.75
CA GLY A 454 32.06 -11.77 16.98
C GLY A 454 31.40 -10.58 17.71
N THR A 455 32.17 -9.51 17.92
CA THR A 455 31.69 -8.26 18.53
C THR A 455 31.15 -7.24 17.52
N GLU A 456 31.36 -7.49 16.23
CA GLU A 456 30.94 -6.57 15.17
C GLU A 456 29.56 -6.93 14.64
N ILE A 457 28.83 -5.93 14.15
CA ILE A 457 27.55 -6.11 13.46
C ILE A 457 27.74 -5.57 12.06
N ARG A 458 27.55 -6.43 11.05
CA ARG A 458 27.74 -6.06 9.65
C ARG A 458 26.49 -6.30 8.81
N PRO A 459 26.24 -5.47 7.79
CA PRO A 459 25.18 -5.71 6.85
C PRO A 459 25.61 -6.80 5.85
N VAL A 460 24.69 -7.68 5.49
CA VAL A 460 24.89 -8.76 4.50
C VAL A 460 23.79 -8.67 3.45
N SER A 461 24.18 -8.50 2.18
CA SER A 461 23.22 -8.39 1.08
C SER A 461 22.41 -9.67 0.93
N ILE A 462 21.10 -9.54 0.80
CA ILE A 462 20.17 -10.64 0.58
C ILE A 462 20.13 -10.95 -0.92
N PRO A 463 20.54 -12.15 -1.38
CA PRO A 463 20.44 -12.54 -2.78
C PRO A 463 19.01 -12.45 -3.31
N ARG A 464 18.85 -12.29 -4.63
CA ARG A 464 17.53 -12.22 -5.25
C ARG A 464 16.81 -13.57 -5.14
N TYR A 465 15.61 -13.59 -4.56
CA TYR A 465 14.75 -14.79 -4.47
C TYR A 465 13.25 -14.48 -4.64
N ASN A 466 12.83 -13.26 -4.28
CA ASN A 466 11.53 -12.65 -4.54
C ASN A 466 11.75 -11.13 -4.39
N ASN A 467 11.47 -10.32 -5.42
CA ASN A 467 11.72 -8.88 -5.33
C ASN A 467 10.82 -8.20 -4.30
N GLU A 468 9.52 -8.46 -4.37
CA GLU A 468 8.52 -7.84 -3.49
C GLU A 468 8.80 -8.14 -2.02
N ASN A 469 9.01 -9.42 -1.69
CA ASN A 469 9.30 -9.82 -0.31
C ASN A 469 10.63 -9.24 0.19
N ARG A 470 11.64 -9.10 -0.68
CA ARG A 470 12.92 -8.48 -0.30
C ARG A 470 12.75 -7.00 0.03
N TRP A 471 11.91 -6.28 -0.73
CA TRP A 471 11.60 -4.88 -0.43
C TRP A 471 10.81 -4.73 0.87
N TYR A 472 9.88 -5.64 1.17
CA TYR A 472 9.20 -5.65 2.48
C TYR A 472 10.17 -5.78 3.65
N ILE A 473 11.14 -6.69 3.54
CA ILE A 473 12.16 -6.89 4.58
C ILE A 473 13.06 -5.66 4.71
N GLU A 474 13.50 -5.10 3.59
CA GLU A 474 14.35 -3.90 3.61
C GLU A 474 13.60 -2.71 4.23
N LYS A 475 12.35 -2.46 3.81
CA LYS A 475 11.54 -1.38 4.40
C LYS A 475 11.35 -1.60 5.90
N TYR A 476 11.04 -2.82 6.33
CA TYR A 476 10.94 -3.15 7.76
C TYR A 476 12.21 -2.78 8.52
N GLN A 477 13.35 -3.23 8.04
CA GLN A 477 14.64 -2.95 8.68
C GLN A 477 14.98 -1.45 8.65
N SER A 478 14.63 -0.73 7.59
CA SER A 478 14.92 0.69 7.48
C SER A 478 14.13 1.58 8.44
N ILE A 479 12.95 1.14 8.91
CA ILE A 479 12.03 1.99 9.67
C ILE A 479 11.64 1.47 11.06
N VAL A 480 11.85 0.20 11.37
CA VAL A 480 11.42 -0.35 12.68
C VAL A 480 12.02 0.39 13.87
N SER A 481 13.27 0.86 13.76
CA SER A 481 13.94 1.63 14.80
C SER A 481 13.30 3.00 15.07
N LEU A 482 12.51 3.54 14.14
CA LEU A 482 11.81 4.81 14.36
C LEU A 482 10.73 4.71 15.44
N PHE A 483 10.29 3.50 15.80
CA PHE A 483 9.19 3.27 16.76
C PHE A 483 9.67 2.74 18.11
N GLU A 484 10.97 2.78 18.38
CA GLU A 484 11.58 2.29 19.62
C GLU A 484 11.43 3.25 20.80
#